data_AF-A0A074YUU5-F1
#
_entry.id   AF-A0A074YUU5-F1
#
_cell.length_a   1.000
_cell.length_b   1.000
_cell.length_c   1.000
_cell.angle_alpha   90.00
_cell.angle_beta   90.00
_cell.angle_gamma   90.00
#
_symmetry.space_group_name_H-M   'P 1'
#
loop_
_entity.id
_entity.type
_entity.pdbx_description
1 polymer ?
#
loop_
_entity_poly.entity_id
_entity_poly.type
_entity_poly.pdbx_seq_one_letter_code
_entity_poly.pdbx_strand_id
1 'polypeptide(L)'
;MATVQPVINWNHFAAYLVRAAQTPIMCIGKKLEHLRDDLYMVPRERKDCATLLRDERSTRQKHNNITRKRRLDLMRELVRTYDARSFNELYKRLSVQDTDDIYAEYGPTWKETAEHSISNYCKEIILEQETMTFEQILNSNHHSRTCRHPADTRLGEEWLDQLIQVNNINKRELLVCLTSVMNKLCTRKNAFVIEGPTTTGKTLFVKLVAENYVYGTVQRSGDHSQFFLMNLLNKTLALMEEPRITQLTVNDFKELLGGNPFDIHVKHQKDERLERLPVLITTNNPLTYYVMDADGKAIL
;
A
#
# COMPACT_ATOMS: atom_id res chain seq x y z
N MET A 1 -40.12 -14.10 -17.19
CA MET A 1 -40.56 -14.02 -18.60
C MET A 1 -39.60 -14.83 -19.43
N ALA A 2 -40.06 -15.90 -20.08
CA ALA A 2 -39.23 -16.65 -21.01
C ALA A 2 -38.92 -15.75 -22.22
N THR A 3 -37.64 -15.50 -22.47
CA THR A 3 -37.17 -14.77 -23.65
C THR A 3 -37.50 -15.58 -24.90
N VAL A 4 -38.59 -15.22 -25.58
CA VAL A 4 -38.93 -15.79 -26.88
C VAL A 4 -37.94 -15.23 -27.90
N GLN A 5 -37.08 -16.08 -28.45
CA GLN A 5 -36.12 -15.68 -29.47
C GLN A 5 -36.64 -16.07 -30.86
N PRO A 6 -36.53 -15.17 -31.87
CA PRO A 6 -36.90 -15.51 -33.22
C PRO A 6 -35.95 -16.57 -33.79
N VAL A 7 -36.52 -17.62 -34.38
CA VAL A 7 -35.75 -18.63 -35.11
C VAL A 7 -35.29 -18.01 -36.43
N ILE A 8 -34.00 -17.70 -36.53
CA ILE A 8 -33.40 -17.07 -37.72
C ILE A 8 -33.19 -18.10 -38.84
N ASN A 9 -32.91 -19.36 -38.49
CA ASN A 9 -32.75 -20.45 -39.45
C ASN A 9 -33.36 -21.74 -38.92
N TRP A 10 -34.51 -22.11 -39.49
CA TRP A 10 -35.30 -23.27 -39.07
C TRP A 10 -34.57 -24.61 -39.22
N ASN A 11 -33.71 -24.76 -40.23
CA ASN A 11 -32.99 -26.00 -40.47
C ASN A 11 -31.92 -26.24 -39.39
N HIS A 12 -31.23 -25.18 -38.95
CA HIS A 12 -30.21 -25.28 -37.91
C HIS A 12 -30.84 -25.48 -36.53
N PHE A 13 -31.95 -24.79 -36.25
CA PHE A 13 -32.74 -24.99 -35.04
C PHE A 13 -33.30 -26.43 -34.95
N ALA A 14 -33.77 -26.99 -36.06
CA ALA A 14 -34.18 -28.39 -36.10
C ALA A 14 -33.00 -29.33 -35.81
N ALA A 15 -31.82 -29.09 -36.39
CA ALA A 15 -30.61 -29.88 -36.12
C ALA A 15 -30.15 -29.79 -34.66
N TYR A 16 -30.34 -28.64 -34.00
CA TYR A 16 -30.13 -28.49 -32.55
C TYR A 16 -31.00 -29.45 -31.74
N LEU A 17 -32.31 -29.43 -31.98
CA LEU A 17 -33.30 -30.25 -31.28
C LEU A 17 -33.04 -31.74 -31.47
N VAL A 18 -32.67 -32.13 -32.71
CA VAL A 18 -32.28 -33.50 -33.06
C VAL A 18 -31.07 -33.98 -32.25
N ARG A 19 -30.07 -33.11 -32.07
CA ARG A 19 -28.82 -33.46 -31.34
C ARG A 19 -28.95 -33.39 -29.83
N ALA A 20 -29.87 -32.58 -29.30
CA ALA A 20 -29.99 -32.33 -27.86
C ALA A 20 -30.46 -33.56 -27.05
N ALA A 21 -30.78 -34.69 -27.70
CA ALA A 21 -31.14 -36.00 -27.12
C ALA A 21 -32.31 -36.02 -26.12
N GLN A 22 -32.84 -34.86 -25.74
CA GLN A 22 -33.91 -34.69 -24.77
C GLN A 22 -35.30 -34.62 -25.43
N THR A 23 -35.37 -34.59 -26.76
CA THR A 23 -36.64 -34.54 -27.50
C THR A 23 -36.74 -35.76 -28.42
N PRO A 24 -37.68 -36.69 -28.17
CA PRO A 24 -37.88 -37.83 -29.06
C PRO A 24 -38.44 -37.34 -30.39
N ILE A 25 -37.70 -37.57 -31.48
CA ILE A 25 -38.12 -37.20 -32.83
C ILE A 25 -38.72 -38.43 -33.50
N MET A 26 -39.98 -38.30 -33.93
CA MET A 26 -40.70 -39.34 -34.66
C MET A 26 -40.87 -38.91 -36.12
N CYS A 27 -40.35 -39.69 -37.05
CA CYS A 27 -40.58 -39.46 -38.48
C CYS A 27 -41.90 -40.12 -38.90
N ILE A 28 -42.87 -39.32 -39.35
CA ILE A 28 -44.15 -39.83 -39.85
C ILE A 28 -44.05 -40.00 -41.37
N GLY A 29 -43.84 -41.25 -41.81
CA GLY A 29 -43.82 -41.65 -43.22
C GLY A 29 -42.41 -41.70 -43.85
N LYS A 30 -42.29 -42.40 -44.99
CA LYS A 30 -41.01 -42.69 -45.67
C LYS A 30 -40.44 -41.55 -46.51
N LYS A 31 -41.28 -40.60 -46.95
CA LYS A 31 -40.83 -39.52 -47.87
C LYS A 31 -39.90 -38.50 -47.22
N LEU A 32 -39.95 -38.36 -45.88
CA LEU A 32 -39.22 -37.33 -45.14
C LEU A 32 -37.98 -37.87 -44.42
N GLU A 33 -37.67 -39.16 -44.59
CA GLU A 33 -36.57 -39.81 -43.88
C GLU A 33 -35.19 -39.24 -44.25
N HIS A 34 -34.98 -38.90 -45.51
CA HIS A 34 -33.74 -38.25 -45.97
C HIS A 34 -33.47 -36.91 -45.28
N LEU A 35 -34.51 -36.09 -45.06
CA LEU A 35 -34.37 -34.79 -44.37
C LEU A 35 -34.00 -34.97 -42.89
N ARG A 36 -34.47 -36.04 -42.24
CA ARG A 36 -34.07 -36.40 -40.87
C ARG A 36 -32.57 -36.69 -40.84
N ASP A 37 -32.10 -37.50 -41.77
CA ASP A 37 -30.71 -37.95 -41.81
C ASP A 37 -29.75 -36.78 -42.12
N ASP A 38 -30.16 -35.87 -43.01
CA ASP A 38 -29.43 -34.63 -43.30
C ASP A 38 -29.26 -33.72 -42.07
N LEU A 39 -30.24 -33.69 -41.15
CA LEU A 39 -30.16 -32.91 -39.91
C LEU A 39 -29.11 -33.48 -38.94
N TYR A 40 -28.83 -34.78 -38.97
CA TYR A 40 -27.75 -35.40 -38.20
C TYR A 40 -26.36 -35.09 -38.78
N MET A 41 -26.27 -34.74 -40.06
CA MET A 41 -25.02 -34.47 -40.78
C MET A 41 -24.56 -32.99 -40.70
N VAL A 42 -25.34 -32.10 -40.07
CA VAL A 42 -24.96 -30.68 -39.91
C VAL A 42 -23.77 -30.55 -38.93
N PRO A 43 -22.61 -29.99 -39.34
CA PRO A 43 -21.45 -29.84 -38.48
C PRO A 43 -21.71 -28.92 -37.28
N ARG A 44 -21.08 -29.20 -36.13
CA ARG A 44 -21.21 -28.39 -34.90
C ARG A 44 -20.73 -26.94 -35.06
N GLU A 45 -19.88 -26.68 -36.06
CA GLU A 45 -19.26 -25.38 -36.31
C GLU A 45 -20.19 -24.39 -37.02
N ARG A 46 -21.31 -24.85 -37.60
CA ARG A 46 -22.32 -23.97 -38.17
C ARG A 46 -23.14 -23.36 -37.04
N LYS A 47 -22.87 -22.07 -36.77
CA LYS A 47 -23.38 -21.28 -35.64
C LYS A 47 -24.89 -21.46 -35.44
N ASP A 48 -25.26 -21.72 -34.19
CA ASP A 48 -26.63 -22.03 -33.75
C ASP A 48 -26.99 -21.15 -32.54
N CYS A 49 -28.27 -21.06 -32.20
CA CYS A 49 -28.81 -20.17 -31.16
C CYS A 49 -28.15 -20.39 -29.77
N ALA A 50 -27.63 -21.59 -29.50
CA ALA A 50 -26.93 -21.92 -28.26
C ALA A 50 -25.51 -21.30 -28.16
N THR A 51 -24.85 -21.01 -29.28
CA THR A 51 -23.52 -20.37 -29.30
C THR A 51 -23.61 -18.85 -29.15
N LEU A 52 -24.71 -18.24 -29.60
CA LEU A 52 -24.97 -16.79 -29.46
C LEU A 52 -24.96 -16.33 -27.99
N LEU A 53 -25.61 -17.08 -27.09
CA LEU A 53 -25.63 -16.75 -25.67
C LEU A 53 -24.26 -16.93 -24.99
N ARG A 54 -23.43 -17.86 -25.45
CA ARG A 54 -22.06 -18.04 -24.94
C ARG A 54 -21.15 -16.90 -25.37
N ASP A 55 -21.25 -16.50 -26.63
CA ASP A 55 -20.48 -15.38 -27.17
C ASP A 55 -20.91 -14.06 -26.54
N GLU A 56 -22.22 -13.80 -26.41
CA GLU A 56 -22.73 -12.60 -25.72
C GLU A 56 -22.28 -12.53 -24.26
N ARG A 57 -22.37 -13.64 -23.51
CA ARG A 57 -21.87 -13.72 -22.13
C ARG A 57 -20.37 -13.48 -22.06
N SER A 58 -19.59 -14.04 -22.97
CA SER A 58 -18.14 -13.83 -23.06
C SER A 58 -17.80 -12.37 -23.36
N THR A 59 -18.47 -11.73 -24.32
CA THR A 59 -18.27 -10.30 -24.63
C THR A 59 -18.71 -9.39 -23.49
N ARG A 60 -19.83 -9.67 -22.81
CA ARG A 60 -20.27 -8.91 -21.63
C ARG A 60 -19.29 -9.05 -20.46
N GLN A 61 -18.77 -10.26 -20.22
CA GLN A 61 -17.73 -10.47 -19.21
C GLN A 61 -16.43 -9.74 -19.57
N LYS A 62 -15.98 -9.78 -20.82
CA LYS A 62 -14.82 -9.01 -21.29
C LYS A 62 -15.04 -7.51 -21.14
N HIS A 63 -16.20 -6.99 -21.53
CA HIS A 63 -16.54 -5.57 -21.38
C HIS A 63 -16.60 -5.15 -19.90
N ASN A 64 -17.24 -5.93 -19.04
CA ASN A 64 -17.28 -5.68 -17.60
C ASN A 64 -15.88 -5.69 -16.97
N ASN A 65 -15.00 -6.59 -17.40
CA ASN A 65 -13.61 -6.63 -16.93
C ASN A 65 -12.82 -5.40 -17.39
N ILE A 66 -13.03 -4.94 -18.62
CA ILE A 66 -12.42 -3.71 -19.16
C ILE A 66 -12.90 -2.49 -18.37
N THR A 67 -14.20 -2.36 -18.12
CA THR A 67 -14.77 -1.25 -17.35
C THR A 67 -14.27 -1.26 -15.90
N ARG A 68 -14.19 -2.43 -15.26
CA ARG A 68 -13.65 -2.57 -13.91
C ARG A 68 -12.16 -2.21 -13.85
N LYS A 69 -11.38 -2.61 -14.85
CA LYS A 69 -9.97 -2.24 -14.95
C LYS A 69 -9.81 -0.73 -15.11
N ARG A 70 -10.57 -0.10 -16.00
CA ARG A 70 -10.56 1.35 -16.22
C ARG A 70 -10.87 2.13 -14.94
N ARG A 71 -11.86 1.69 -14.15
CA ARG A 71 -12.17 2.26 -12.84
C ARG A 71 -11.01 2.12 -11.86
N LEU A 72 -10.40 0.93 -11.77
CA LEU A 72 -9.22 0.76 -10.91
C LEU A 72 -8.05 1.66 -11.33
N ASP A 73 -7.82 1.81 -12.64
CA ASP A 73 -6.75 2.64 -13.18
C ASP A 73 -6.99 4.13 -12.90
N LEU A 74 -8.24 4.62 -13.04
CA LEU A 74 -8.61 6.00 -12.70
C LEU A 74 -8.39 6.31 -11.20
N MET A 75 -8.80 5.42 -10.30
CA MET A 75 -8.58 5.60 -8.86
C MET A 75 -7.08 5.60 -8.52
N ARG A 76 -6.29 4.71 -9.16
CA ARG A 76 -4.83 4.69 -9.01
C ARG A 76 -4.19 5.98 -9.48
N GLU A 77 -4.62 6.51 -10.62
CA GLU A 77 -4.13 7.77 -11.17
C GLU A 77 -4.43 8.95 -10.23
N LEU A 78 -5.64 9.01 -9.67
CA LEU A 78 -6.01 10.01 -8.66
C LEU A 78 -5.12 9.90 -7.40
N VAL A 79 -4.96 8.70 -6.86
CA VAL A 79 -4.11 8.46 -5.68
C VAL A 79 -2.66 8.89 -5.94
N ARG A 80 -2.11 8.59 -7.12
CA ARG A 80 -0.76 9.00 -7.52
C ARG A 80 -0.65 10.50 -7.72
N THR A 81 -1.64 11.12 -8.37
CA THR A 81 -1.66 12.57 -8.64
C THR A 81 -1.68 13.38 -7.34
N TYR A 82 -2.47 12.94 -6.36
CA TYR A 82 -2.55 13.58 -5.05
C TYR A 82 -1.53 13.07 -4.04
N ASP A 83 -0.68 12.11 -4.43
CA ASP A 83 0.26 11.38 -3.56
C ASP A 83 -0.35 11.00 -2.20
N ALA A 84 -1.57 10.44 -2.23
CA ALA A 84 -2.35 10.20 -1.03
C ALA A 84 -1.94 8.88 -0.35
N ARG A 85 -1.57 8.95 0.93
CA ARG A 85 -1.12 7.78 1.73
C ARG A 85 -2.16 7.26 2.70
N SER A 86 -3.29 7.96 2.83
CA SER A 86 -4.45 7.53 3.61
C SER A 86 -5.74 8.03 2.97
N PHE A 87 -6.85 7.36 3.26
CA PHE A 87 -8.16 7.76 2.73
C PHE A 87 -8.53 9.20 3.14
N ASN A 88 -8.31 9.56 4.41
CA ASN A 88 -8.60 10.90 4.91
C ASN A 88 -7.76 11.99 4.21
N GLU A 89 -6.52 11.67 3.83
CA GLU A 89 -5.66 12.59 3.08
C GLU A 89 -6.18 12.80 1.66
N LEU A 90 -6.55 11.71 0.96
CA LEU A 90 -7.19 11.79 -0.35
C LEU A 90 -8.48 12.61 -0.27
N TYR A 91 -9.37 12.28 0.67
CA TYR A 91 -10.66 12.95 0.86
C TYR A 91 -10.52 14.46 1.08
N LYS A 92 -9.53 14.89 1.87
CA LYS A 92 -9.28 16.32 2.12
C LYS A 92 -8.73 17.08 0.91
N ARG A 93 -8.08 16.39 -0.03
CA ARG A 93 -7.52 17.01 -1.24
C ARG A 93 -8.51 17.06 -2.40
N LEU A 94 -9.51 16.18 -2.41
CA LEU A 94 -10.57 16.18 -3.41
C LEU A 94 -11.48 17.39 -3.22
N SER A 95 -11.89 18.01 -4.33
CA SER A 95 -12.96 18.99 -4.31
C SER A 95 -14.33 18.31 -4.13
N VAL A 96 -15.36 19.12 -3.82
CA VAL A 96 -16.74 18.61 -3.74
C VAL A 96 -17.17 18.00 -5.06
N GLN A 97 -16.82 18.66 -6.18
CA GLN A 97 -17.13 18.18 -7.52
C GLN A 97 -16.41 16.87 -7.85
N ASP A 98 -15.11 16.75 -7.52
CA ASP A 98 -14.38 15.50 -7.73
C ASP A 98 -14.98 14.35 -6.92
N THR A 99 -15.48 14.65 -5.72
CA THR A 99 -16.12 13.66 -4.84
C THR A 99 -17.45 13.18 -5.43
N ASP A 100 -18.26 14.09 -5.97
CA ASP A 100 -19.52 13.76 -6.65
C ASP A 100 -19.28 12.93 -7.93
N ASP A 101 -18.26 13.28 -8.72
CA ASP A 101 -17.88 12.56 -9.92
C ASP A 101 -17.36 11.14 -9.60
N ILE A 102 -16.54 11.00 -8.55
CA ILE A 102 -16.12 9.69 -8.04
C ILE A 102 -17.33 8.90 -7.54
N TYR A 103 -18.27 9.54 -6.85
CA TYR A 103 -19.47 8.84 -6.39
C TYR A 103 -20.34 8.38 -7.56
N ALA A 104 -20.46 9.17 -8.63
CA ALA A 104 -21.19 8.80 -9.84
C ALA A 104 -20.55 7.60 -10.56
N GLU A 105 -19.21 7.52 -10.61
CA GLU A 105 -18.50 6.44 -11.33
C GLU A 105 -18.39 5.14 -10.53
N TYR A 106 -18.14 5.22 -9.22
CA TYR A 106 -17.85 4.06 -8.36
C TYR A 106 -18.98 3.70 -7.38
N GLY A 107 -19.96 4.58 -7.22
CA GLY A 107 -21.08 4.41 -6.29
C GLY A 107 -20.64 4.30 -4.83
N PRO A 108 -21.44 3.65 -3.97
CA PRO A 108 -21.17 3.54 -2.54
C PRO A 108 -19.84 2.84 -2.18
N THR A 109 -19.30 2.01 -3.08
CA THR A 109 -18.07 1.22 -2.87
C THR A 109 -16.77 1.96 -3.18
N TRP A 110 -16.85 3.26 -3.51
CA TRP A 110 -15.69 4.04 -3.90
C TRP A 110 -14.64 4.12 -2.79
N LYS A 111 -15.07 4.17 -1.51
CA LYS A 111 -14.18 4.20 -0.35
C LYS A 111 -13.28 2.96 -0.27
N GLU A 112 -13.86 1.76 -0.36
CA GLU A 112 -13.11 0.51 -0.35
C GLU A 112 -12.13 0.42 -1.52
N THR A 113 -12.56 0.90 -2.69
CA THR A 113 -11.72 0.94 -3.90
C THR A 113 -10.55 1.91 -3.75
N ALA A 114 -10.79 3.07 -3.12
CA ALA A 114 -9.76 4.05 -2.80
C ALA A 114 -8.76 3.49 -1.77
N GLU A 115 -9.24 2.90 -0.68
CA GLU A 115 -8.40 2.27 0.35
C GLU A 115 -7.49 1.17 -0.22
N HIS A 116 -8.03 0.30 -1.07
CA HIS A 116 -7.25 -0.71 -1.78
C HIS A 116 -6.21 -0.11 -2.74
N SER A 117 -6.56 0.97 -3.44
CA SER A 117 -5.64 1.66 -4.36
C SER A 117 -4.50 2.36 -3.61
N ILE A 118 -4.82 3.02 -2.49
CA ILE A 118 -3.85 3.66 -1.58
C ILE A 118 -2.92 2.61 -0.97
N SER A 119 -3.46 1.49 -0.50
CA SER A 119 -2.65 0.39 0.06
C SER A 119 -1.63 -0.14 -0.94
N ASN A 120 -2.06 -0.39 -2.19
CA ASN A 120 -1.14 -0.81 -3.26
C ASN A 120 -0.10 0.25 -3.59
N TYR A 121 -0.49 1.53 -3.65
CA TYR A 121 0.44 2.63 -3.91
C TYR A 121 1.50 2.77 -2.80
N CYS A 122 1.09 2.69 -1.53
CA CYS A 122 2.02 2.64 -0.40
C CYS A 122 2.95 1.43 -0.49
N LYS A 123 2.43 0.25 -0.87
CA LYS A 123 3.23 -0.97 -1.04
C LYS A 123 4.29 -0.82 -2.14
N GLU A 124 3.95 -0.22 -3.29
CA GLU A 124 4.91 0.06 -4.36
C GLU A 124 6.09 0.90 -3.83
N ILE A 125 5.79 1.94 -3.04
CA ILE A 125 6.80 2.87 -2.54
C ILE A 125 7.62 2.28 -1.39
N ILE A 126 7.01 1.45 -0.55
CA ILE A 126 7.75 0.69 0.48
C ILE A 126 8.75 -0.25 -0.18
N LEU A 127 8.32 -1.02 -1.20
CA LEU A 127 9.21 -1.95 -1.91
C LEU A 127 10.38 -1.22 -2.58
N GLU A 128 10.12 -0.06 -3.18
CA GLU A 128 11.17 0.78 -3.75
C GLU A 128 12.15 1.24 -2.66
N GLN A 129 11.65 1.85 -1.58
CA GLN A 129 12.46 2.35 -0.46
C GLN A 129 13.25 1.26 0.28
N GLU A 130 12.75 0.03 0.35
CA GLU A 130 13.48 -1.10 0.96
C GLU A 130 14.70 -1.54 0.14
N THR A 131 14.70 -1.27 -1.16
CA THR A 131 15.80 -1.64 -2.07
C THR A 131 16.80 -0.51 -2.32
N MET A 132 16.44 0.73 -1.98
CA MET A 132 17.27 1.90 -2.20
C MET A 132 18.18 2.19 -1.00
N THR A 133 19.34 2.79 -1.28
CA THR A 133 20.17 3.38 -0.22
C THR A 133 19.64 4.75 0.20
N PHE A 134 20.08 5.23 1.37
CA PHE A 134 19.73 6.54 1.90
C PHE A 134 20.07 7.66 0.91
N GLU A 135 21.24 7.61 0.29
CA GLU A 135 21.68 8.58 -0.72
C GLU A 135 20.78 8.55 -1.95
N GLN A 136 20.34 7.37 -2.39
CA GLN A 136 19.42 7.24 -3.52
C GLN A 136 18.05 7.85 -3.18
N ILE A 137 17.55 7.62 -1.97
CA ILE A 137 16.25 8.14 -1.49
C ILE A 137 16.26 9.66 -1.38
N LEU A 138 17.37 10.25 -0.93
CA LEU A 138 17.52 11.70 -0.87
C LEU A 138 17.54 12.33 -2.26
N ASN A 139 18.16 11.67 -3.25
CA ASN A 139 18.25 12.16 -4.62
C ASN A 139 16.98 11.94 -5.45
N SER A 140 16.13 10.97 -5.09
CA SER A 140 14.91 10.65 -5.84
C SER A 140 13.73 11.61 -5.57
N ASN A 141 13.96 12.67 -4.79
CA ASN A 141 13.08 13.84 -4.72
C ASN A 141 11.66 13.54 -4.20
N HIS A 142 11.55 12.69 -3.16
CA HIS A 142 10.27 12.36 -2.51
C HIS A 142 9.62 13.53 -1.74
N HIS A 143 10.27 14.70 -1.70
CA HIS A 143 9.83 15.90 -0.97
C HIS A 143 8.68 16.70 -1.60
N SER A 144 8.13 16.27 -2.74
CA SER A 144 7.04 16.99 -3.44
C SER A 144 5.78 17.23 -2.59
N ARG A 145 5.67 16.60 -1.41
CA ARG A 145 4.54 16.72 -0.47
C ARG A 145 4.54 18.00 0.37
N THR A 146 5.71 18.49 0.80
CA THR A 146 5.82 19.56 1.82
C THR A 146 6.64 20.74 1.36
N CYS A 147 7.63 20.54 0.48
CA CYS A 147 8.49 21.62 0.01
C CYS A 147 8.95 21.36 -1.42
N ARG A 148 8.99 22.40 -2.26
CA ARG A 148 9.71 22.29 -3.54
C ARG A 148 11.19 22.23 -3.20
N HIS A 149 11.92 21.25 -3.75
CA HIS A 149 13.36 21.19 -3.56
C HIS A 149 13.96 22.53 -3.97
N PRO A 150 14.67 23.22 -3.06
CA PRO A 150 15.22 24.52 -3.39
C PRO A 150 16.24 24.36 -4.51
N ALA A 151 16.23 25.30 -5.46
CA ALA A 151 17.21 25.35 -6.54
C ALA A 151 18.63 25.66 -6.02
N ASP A 152 18.71 26.29 -4.85
CA ASP A 152 19.94 26.61 -4.14
C ASP A 152 19.85 26.14 -2.68
N THR A 153 20.72 25.21 -2.30
CA THR A 153 20.81 24.64 -0.95
C THR A 153 21.82 25.38 -0.05
N ARG A 154 22.58 26.34 -0.59
CA ARG A 154 23.75 26.92 0.09
C ARG A 154 23.40 27.57 1.42
N LEU A 155 22.31 28.33 1.49
CA LEU A 155 21.85 28.94 2.75
C LEU A 155 21.43 27.89 3.79
N GLY A 156 20.81 26.80 3.34
CA GLY A 156 20.42 25.70 4.22
C GLY A 156 21.63 24.92 4.74
N GLU A 157 22.64 24.72 3.91
CA GLU A 157 23.92 24.12 4.27
C GLU A 157 24.69 25.00 5.26
N GLU A 158 24.79 26.30 5.01
CA GLU A 158 25.41 27.28 5.92
C GLU A 158 24.70 27.29 7.29
N TRP A 159 23.37 27.27 7.31
CA TRP A 159 22.59 27.18 8.55
C TRP A 159 22.83 25.87 9.30
N LEU A 160 22.84 24.74 8.59
CA LEU A 160 23.07 23.44 9.20
C LEU A 160 24.50 23.33 9.77
N ASP A 161 25.48 23.87 9.06
CA ASP A 161 26.88 23.92 9.51
C ASP A 161 27.04 24.77 10.77
N GLN A 162 26.37 25.93 10.83
CA GLN A 162 26.32 26.75 12.04
C GLN A 162 25.65 25.99 13.20
N LEU A 163 24.52 25.32 12.97
CA LEU A 163 23.82 24.56 14.00
C LEU A 163 24.73 23.45 14.58
N ILE A 164 25.40 22.68 13.71
CA ILE A 164 26.30 21.61 14.10
C ILE A 164 27.52 22.17 14.86
N GLN A 165 28.09 23.28 14.37
CA GLN A 165 29.25 23.92 14.97
C GLN A 165 28.95 24.49 16.37
N VAL A 166 27.83 25.18 16.55
CA VAL A 166 27.42 25.77 17.85
C VAL A 166 27.19 24.69 18.90
N ASN A 167 26.72 23.51 18.49
CA ASN A 167 26.54 22.36 19.38
C ASN A 167 27.81 21.52 19.55
N ASN A 168 28.94 21.93 18.96
CA ASN A 168 30.22 21.21 18.98
C ASN A 168 30.09 19.74 18.50
N ILE A 169 29.24 19.51 17.50
CA ILE A 169 29.01 18.19 16.91
C ILE A 169 29.95 18.01 15.72
N ASN A 170 30.57 16.83 15.60
CA ASN A 170 31.36 16.51 14.42
C ASN A 170 30.43 16.19 13.23
N LYS A 171 30.38 17.08 12.24
CA LYS A 171 29.55 16.93 11.02
C LYS A 171 29.79 15.57 10.33
N ARG A 172 31.05 15.15 10.18
CA ARG A 172 31.38 13.91 9.49
C ARG A 172 30.87 12.69 10.25
N GLU A 173 31.07 12.68 11.55
CA GLU A 173 30.58 11.61 12.41
C GLU A 173 29.05 11.53 12.38
N LEU A 174 28.37 12.67 12.49
CA LEU A 174 26.92 12.76 12.41
C LEU A 174 26.38 12.17 11.10
N LEU A 175 26.95 12.57 9.96
CA LEU A 175 26.52 12.09 8.64
C LEU A 175 26.81 10.59 8.44
N VAL A 176 27.97 10.11 8.88
CA VAL A 176 28.33 8.68 8.80
C VAL A 176 27.41 7.83 9.68
N CYS A 177 27.15 8.27 10.91
CA CYS A 177 26.26 7.58 11.83
C CYS A 177 24.83 7.52 11.29
N LEU A 178 24.30 8.66 10.82
CA LEU A 178 22.97 8.72 10.21
C LEU A 178 22.87 7.79 9.00
N THR A 179 23.82 7.89 8.07
CA THR A 179 23.86 7.04 6.87
C THR A 179 23.93 5.56 7.22
N SER A 180 24.76 5.19 8.21
CA SER A 180 24.92 3.80 8.64
C SER A 180 23.65 3.22 9.25
N VAL A 181 22.92 4.01 10.04
CA VAL A 181 21.62 3.60 10.61
C VAL A 181 20.58 3.49 9.51
N MET A 182 20.43 4.51 8.65
CA MET A 182 19.43 4.55 7.58
C MET A 182 19.62 3.41 6.57
N ASN A 183 20.86 3.06 6.24
CA ASN A 183 21.22 1.92 5.39
C ASN A 183 21.27 0.57 6.14
N LYS A 184 20.89 0.53 7.42
CA LYS A 184 20.85 -0.68 8.27
C LYS A 184 22.19 -1.43 8.33
N LEU A 185 23.32 -0.73 8.16
CA LEU A 185 24.66 -1.35 8.04
C LEU A 185 25.14 -2.04 9.33
N CYS A 186 24.66 -1.58 10.49
CA CYS A 186 25.09 -2.07 11.80
C CYS A 186 24.14 -3.13 12.36
N THR A 187 24.59 -4.34 12.65
CA THR A 187 23.70 -5.46 13.07
C THR A 187 22.95 -5.27 14.38
N ARG A 188 23.50 -4.49 15.34
CA ARG A 188 22.89 -4.24 16.66
C ARG A 188 22.67 -2.76 16.99
N LYS A 189 22.86 -1.88 16.00
CA LYS A 189 22.65 -0.44 16.14
C LYS A 189 21.73 0.01 15.02
N ASN A 190 20.45 0.12 15.36
CA ASN A 190 19.40 0.42 14.40
C ASN A 190 18.69 1.75 14.69
N ALA A 191 19.20 2.51 15.68
CA ALA A 191 18.65 3.78 16.11
C ALA A 191 19.65 4.93 16.00
N PHE A 192 19.16 6.09 15.56
CA PHE A 192 19.86 7.36 15.58
C PHE A 192 19.13 8.31 16.52
N VAL A 193 19.83 8.77 17.55
CA VAL A 193 19.23 9.53 18.67
C VAL A 193 19.82 10.93 18.71
N ILE A 194 18.97 11.95 18.70
CA ILE A 194 19.35 13.32 19.01
C ILE A 194 18.78 13.69 20.37
N GLU A 195 19.69 13.87 21.33
CA GLU A 195 19.39 14.33 22.68
C GLU A 195 19.74 15.81 22.84
N GLY A 196 18.91 16.55 23.57
CA GLY A 196 19.21 17.92 23.98
C GLY A 196 17.98 18.70 24.44
N PRO A 197 18.14 19.94 24.95
CA PRO A 197 17.03 20.76 25.44
C PRO A 197 15.94 21.03 24.40
N THR A 198 14.77 21.50 24.84
CA THR A 198 13.71 21.93 23.92
C THR A 198 14.19 23.05 22.98
N THR A 199 13.52 23.22 21.84
CA THR A 199 13.80 24.31 20.87
C THR A 199 15.18 24.32 20.20
N THR A 200 15.97 23.26 20.32
CA THR A 200 17.29 23.12 19.64
C THR A 200 17.22 22.59 18.20
N GLY A 201 16.01 22.44 17.64
CA GLY A 201 15.82 22.00 16.25
C GLY A 201 15.87 20.48 16.01
N LYS A 202 16.00 19.64 17.06
CA LYS A 202 16.07 18.16 16.96
C LYS A 202 14.92 17.57 16.13
N THR A 203 13.70 17.92 16.49
CA THR A 203 12.47 17.48 15.80
C THR A 203 12.45 17.93 14.35
N LEU A 204 12.87 19.16 14.06
CA LEU A 204 12.91 19.68 12.70
C LEU A 204 13.88 18.86 11.85
N PHE A 205 15.11 18.66 12.34
CA PHE A 205 16.14 17.90 11.63
C PHE A 205 15.69 16.49 11.30
N VAL A 206 15.18 15.75 12.29
CA VAL A 206 14.77 14.37 12.10
C VAL A 206 13.53 14.28 11.19
N LYS A 207 12.59 15.23 11.28
CA LYS A 207 11.41 15.26 10.38
C LYS A 207 11.80 15.48 8.94
N LEU A 208 12.75 16.38 8.66
CA LEU A 208 13.25 16.60 7.30
C LEU A 208 13.81 15.31 6.68
N VAL A 209 14.51 14.49 7.47
CA VAL A 209 14.96 13.17 7.00
C VAL A 209 13.78 12.22 6.83
N ALA A 210 12.91 12.12 7.84
CA ALA A 210 11.81 11.16 7.88
C ALA A 210 10.75 11.39 6.80
N GLU A 211 10.51 12.63 6.38
CA GLU A 211 9.53 12.98 5.35
C GLU A 211 9.83 12.35 3.98
N ASN A 212 11.06 11.92 3.72
CA ASN A 212 11.43 11.16 2.52
C ASN A 212 10.95 9.70 2.54
N TYR A 213 10.45 9.22 3.68
CA TYR A 213 10.12 7.83 3.93
C TYR A 213 8.63 7.63 4.24
N VAL A 214 8.14 6.43 3.99
CA VAL A 214 6.86 5.98 4.56
C VAL A 214 7.11 5.60 6.02
N TYR A 215 7.04 6.59 6.90
CA TYR A 215 7.38 6.41 8.31
C TYR A 215 6.16 6.17 9.22
N GLY A 216 6.40 5.48 10.33
CA GLY A 216 5.45 5.30 11.44
C GLY A 216 5.91 6.05 12.68
N THR A 217 4.95 6.41 13.54
CA THR A 217 5.24 7.08 14.82
C THR A 217 4.79 6.25 16.01
N VAL A 218 5.61 6.20 17.05
CA VAL A 218 5.24 5.58 18.34
C VAL A 218 4.66 6.65 19.26
N GLN A 219 3.51 6.37 19.85
CA GLN A 219 2.84 7.30 20.76
C GLN A 219 3.51 7.28 22.15
N ARG A 220 3.56 8.44 22.81
CA ARG A 220 4.14 8.62 24.16
C ARG A 220 3.41 7.84 25.25
N SER A 221 2.15 7.48 25.00
CA SER A 221 1.30 6.72 25.92
C SER A 221 1.57 5.20 25.88
N GLY A 222 2.76 4.77 25.44
CA GLY A 222 3.09 3.35 25.19
C GLY A 222 2.77 2.42 26.38
N ASP A 223 2.86 2.92 27.61
CA ASP A 223 2.56 2.16 28.82
C ASP A 223 1.07 1.78 28.98
N HIS A 224 0.16 2.46 28.27
CA HIS A 224 -1.28 2.25 28.39
C HIS A 224 -1.85 1.30 27.33
N SER A 225 -1.05 0.90 26.34
CA SER A 225 -1.53 0.08 25.21
C SER A 225 -0.48 -0.92 24.75
N GLN A 226 -0.86 -2.19 24.71
CA GLN A 226 -0.05 -3.27 24.13
C GLN A 226 0.16 -3.10 22.61
N PHE A 227 -0.58 -2.19 21.95
CA PHE A 227 -0.54 -1.96 20.50
C PHE A 227 0.34 -0.77 20.10
N PHE A 228 1.26 -0.32 20.96
CA PHE A 228 2.03 0.91 20.76
C PHE A 228 2.96 0.89 19.53
N LEU A 229 3.34 -0.30 19.05
CA LEU A 229 4.18 -0.50 17.86
C LEU A 229 3.39 -0.79 16.58
N MET A 230 2.07 -1.00 16.65
CA MET A 230 1.23 -1.35 15.50
C MET A 230 1.37 -0.35 14.33
N ASN A 231 1.63 0.93 14.63
CA ASN A 231 1.79 1.97 13.62
C ASN A 231 3.10 1.85 12.81
N LEU A 232 4.02 0.97 13.21
CA LEU A 232 5.29 0.71 12.51
C LEU A 232 5.15 -0.39 11.45
N LEU A 233 4.03 -1.12 11.41
CA LEU A 233 3.79 -2.14 10.39
C LEU A 233 3.65 -1.52 9.01
N ASN A 234 4.24 -2.17 8.01
CA ASN A 234 4.29 -1.70 6.63
C ASN A 234 4.87 -0.29 6.52
N LYS A 235 5.95 -0.01 7.27
CA LYS A 235 6.71 1.24 7.24
C LYS A 235 8.18 0.95 6.97
N THR A 236 8.85 1.93 6.39
CA THR A 236 10.28 1.86 6.05
C THR A 236 11.16 2.58 7.08
N LEU A 237 10.54 3.34 7.99
CA LEU A 237 11.22 4.13 9.02
C LEU A 237 10.33 4.29 10.27
N ALA A 238 10.93 4.26 11.46
CA ALA A 238 10.28 4.68 12.70
C ALA A 238 10.75 6.06 13.12
N LEU A 239 9.80 6.92 13.47
CA LEU A 239 10.05 8.22 14.08
C LEU A 239 9.49 8.23 15.50
N MET A 240 10.33 8.55 16.49
CA MET A 240 9.92 8.62 17.88
C MET A 240 10.28 9.98 18.48
N GLU A 241 9.26 10.74 18.86
CA GLU A 241 9.44 12.06 19.47
C GLU A 241 9.14 11.99 20.98
N GLU A 242 10.21 12.07 21.77
CA GLU A 242 10.21 11.88 23.23
C GLU A 242 9.60 10.52 23.63
N PRO A 243 10.19 9.39 23.20
CA PRO A 243 9.70 8.08 23.60
C PRO A 243 9.84 7.90 25.11
N ARG A 244 8.82 7.28 25.71
CA ARG A 244 8.85 6.86 27.11
C ARG A 244 9.08 5.35 27.15
N ILE A 245 10.33 4.95 27.37
CA ILE A 245 10.71 3.55 27.53
C ILE A 245 10.62 3.22 29.01
N THR A 246 9.76 2.29 29.39
CA THR A 246 9.58 1.84 30.77
C THR A 246 9.99 0.39 30.91
N GLN A 247 10.07 -0.09 32.16
CA GLN A 247 10.34 -1.51 32.44
C GLN A 247 9.40 -2.49 31.74
N LEU A 248 8.17 -2.09 31.45
CA LEU A 248 7.20 -2.94 30.78
C LEU A 248 7.49 -3.07 29.28
N THR A 249 7.95 -1.99 28.64
CA THR A 249 8.17 -1.90 27.20
C THR A 249 9.63 -2.11 26.80
N VAL A 250 10.55 -2.15 27.78
CA VAL A 250 12.01 -2.14 27.55
C VAL A 250 12.49 -3.27 26.64
N ASN A 251 11.89 -4.46 26.74
CA ASN A 251 12.31 -5.60 25.93
C ASN A 251 11.94 -5.42 24.45
N ASP A 252 10.73 -4.92 24.16
CA ASP A 252 10.31 -4.60 22.80
C ASP A 252 11.19 -3.49 22.20
N PHE A 253 11.55 -2.48 23.01
CA PHE A 253 12.48 -1.45 22.58
C PHE A 253 13.90 -1.99 22.34
N LYS A 254 14.39 -2.97 23.12
CA LYS A 254 15.69 -3.61 22.84
C LYS A 254 15.68 -4.30 21.48
N GLU A 255 14.62 -5.05 21.15
CA GLU A 255 14.49 -5.70 19.84
C GLU A 255 14.42 -4.67 18.70
N LEU A 256 13.60 -3.62 18.87
CA LEU A 256 13.41 -2.57 17.87
C LEU A 256 14.68 -1.73 17.62
N LEU A 257 15.34 -1.26 18.68
CA LEU A 257 16.55 -0.43 18.61
C LEU A 257 17.80 -1.26 18.24
N GLY A 258 17.78 -2.56 18.54
CA GLY A 258 18.74 -3.53 18.04
C GLY A 258 18.54 -3.88 16.57
N GLY A 259 17.31 -3.73 16.05
CA GLY A 259 16.95 -4.07 14.67
C GLY A 259 16.67 -5.55 14.46
N ASN A 260 16.28 -6.26 15.50
CA ASN A 260 15.85 -7.65 15.40
C ASN A 260 14.37 -7.72 15.01
N PRO A 261 13.97 -8.63 14.10
CA PRO A 261 12.57 -8.88 13.84
C PRO A 261 11.89 -9.55 15.05
N PHE A 262 10.69 -9.12 15.41
CA PHE A 262 9.90 -9.69 16.52
C PHE A 262 8.39 -9.55 16.26
N ASP A 263 7.57 -10.32 16.98
CA ASP A 263 6.12 -10.31 16.81
C ASP A 263 5.52 -9.22 17.70
N ILE A 264 4.59 -8.44 17.15
CA ILE A 264 3.90 -7.36 17.87
C ILE A 264 2.39 -7.56 17.84
N HIS A 265 1.74 -7.10 18.91
CA HIS A 265 0.29 -7.17 19.02
C HIS A 265 -0.39 -6.15 18.10
N VAL A 266 -1.44 -6.62 17.43
CA VAL A 266 -2.23 -5.80 16.51
C VAL A 266 -3.71 -5.86 16.86
N LYS A 267 -4.39 -4.71 16.81
CA LYS A 267 -5.77 -4.61 17.27
C LYS A 267 -6.71 -5.37 16.33
N HIS A 268 -7.58 -6.22 16.88
CA HIS A 268 -8.60 -6.98 16.15
C HIS A 268 -8.06 -7.95 15.08
N GLN A 269 -6.77 -8.25 15.10
CA GLN A 269 -6.16 -9.24 14.22
C GLN A 269 -5.07 -10.02 14.97
N LYS A 270 -4.47 -11.00 14.29
CA LYS A 270 -3.38 -11.77 14.88
C LYS A 270 -2.12 -10.91 15.00
N ASP A 271 -1.21 -11.33 15.86
CA ASP A 271 0.10 -10.73 15.97
C ASP A 271 0.80 -10.76 14.60
N GLU A 272 1.53 -9.69 14.30
CA GLU A 272 2.28 -9.54 13.06
C GLU A 272 3.75 -9.38 13.34
N ARG A 273 4.58 -9.90 12.43
CA ARG A 273 6.03 -9.77 12.48
C ARG A 273 6.43 -8.36 12.09
N LEU A 274 7.06 -7.63 13.00
CA LEU A 274 7.72 -6.37 12.70
C LEU A 274 9.13 -6.67 12.17
N GLU A 275 9.37 -6.34 10.91
CA GLU A 275 10.68 -6.45 10.29
C GLU A 275 11.61 -5.29 10.68
N ARG A 276 12.91 -5.46 10.41
CA ARG A 276 13.90 -4.43 10.72
C ARG A 276 13.67 -3.15 9.91
N LEU A 277 13.52 -2.04 10.61
CA LEU A 277 13.41 -0.69 10.05
C LEU A 277 14.24 0.30 10.88
N PRO A 278 14.91 1.29 10.28
CA PRO A 278 15.73 2.24 11.02
C PRO A 278 14.86 3.11 11.93
N VAL A 279 15.41 3.51 13.07
CA VAL A 279 14.70 4.29 14.10
C VAL A 279 15.36 5.65 14.27
N LEU A 280 14.60 6.73 14.11
CA LEU A 280 15.05 8.07 14.43
C LEU A 280 14.35 8.55 15.69
N ILE A 281 15.14 9.04 16.65
CA ILE A 281 14.64 9.43 17.96
C ILE A 281 15.07 10.84 18.30
N THR A 282 14.13 11.64 18.81
CA THR A 282 14.42 12.92 19.45
C THR A 282 13.99 12.85 20.90
N THR A 283 14.84 13.32 21.82
CA THR A 283 14.51 13.32 23.25
C THR A 283 15.16 14.47 23.99
N ASN A 284 14.51 14.93 25.06
CA ASN A 284 15.09 15.96 25.95
C ASN A 284 15.82 15.34 27.15
N ASN A 285 15.52 14.09 27.48
CA ASN A 285 16.11 13.35 28.59
C ASN A 285 16.78 12.08 28.05
N PRO A 286 17.76 11.50 28.78
CA PRO A 286 18.33 10.21 28.42
C PRO A 286 17.25 9.15 28.18
N LEU A 287 17.40 8.33 27.13
CA LEU A 287 16.40 7.29 26.80
C LEU A 287 16.20 6.27 27.93
N THR A 288 17.21 6.10 28.77
CA THR A 288 17.22 5.18 29.91
C THR A 288 16.62 5.77 31.18
N TYR A 289 16.06 6.99 31.13
CA TYR A 289 15.61 7.71 32.33
C TYR A 289 14.60 6.95 33.20
N TYR A 290 13.72 6.14 32.61
CA TYR A 290 12.72 5.32 33.32
C TYR A 290 13.08 3.83 33.38
N VAL A 291 14.33 3.49 33.08
CA VAL A 291 14.83 2.12 32.97
C VAL A 291 15.90 1.89 34.04
N MET A 292 15.99 0.66 34.54
CA MET A 292 17.00 0.24 35.52
C MET A 292 18.35 0.10 34.81
N ASP A 293 19.44 0.33 35.54
CA ASP A 293 20.79 0.42 34.97
C ASP A 293 21.22 -0.78 34.11
N ALA A 294 20.82 -2.00 34.49
CA ALA A 294 21.16 -3.21 33.74
C ALA A 294 20.54 -3.21 32.34
N ASP A 295 19.27 -2.82 32.24
CA ASP A 295 18.54 -2.77 30.98
C ASP A 295 18.88 -1.51 30.16
N GLY A 296 19.23 -0.41 30.83
CA GLY A 296 19.68 0.81 30.17
C GLY A 296 20.93 0.59 29.32
N LYS A 297 21.87 -0.23 29.80
CA LYS A 297 23.09 -0.61 29.05
C LYS A 297 22.83 -1.42 27.78
N ALA A 298 21.67 -2.06 27.67
CA ALA A 298 21.31 -2.84 26.48
C ALA A 298 20.63 -1.98 25.39
N ILE A 299 20.15 -0.78 25.76
CA ILE A 299 19.51 0.17 24.84
C ILE A 299 20.52 1.15 24.24
N LEU A 300 21.57 1.49 24.98
CA LEU A 300 22.65 2.41 24.58
C LEU A 300 23.77 1.67 23.83
#